data_AF-A0A8B6DJ48-F1
#
_entry.id   AF-A0A8B6DJ48-F1
#
_cell.length_a   1.000
_cell.length_b   1.000
_cell.length_c   1.000
_cell.angle_alpha   90.00
_cell.angle_beta   90.00
_cell.angle_gamma   90.00
#
_symmetry.space_group_name_H-M   'P 1'
#
loop_
_entity.id
_entity.type
_entity.pdbx_description
1 polymer ?
#
loop_
_entity_poly.entity_id
_entity_poly.type
_entity_poly.pdbx_seq_one_letter_code
_entity_poly.pdbx_strand_id
1 'polypeptide(L)'
;MRRNVGYFVVIIHSVVLASLHKDPGIVYVGKYGNYTWPRHDLQAEIPGDIILGALHMVHERSDNKICGPIMPQGGIQALECMMYTLDRINEGDFLPGFSIGVLSKDDCDRDIYGLEQAVDFIRVEHEIPIRNTPTNKTSAQTR
;
A
#
# COMPACT_ATOMS: atom_id res chain seq x y z
N MET A 1 12.43 16.88 -1.28
CA MET A 1 11.32 17.49 -0.51
C MET A 1 11.40 16.93 0.90
N ARG A 2 11.83 17.72 1.89
CA ARG A 2 11.91 17.29 3.30
C ARG A 2 10.49 17.02 3.81
N ARG A 3 10.12 15.76 4.04
CA ARG A 3 8.99 15.45 4.92
C ARG A 3 9.52 15.46 6.35
N ASN A 4 8.96 16.34 7.17
CA ASN A 4 9.28 16.45 8.60
C ASN A 4 9.00 15.11 9.30
N VAL A 5 10.05 14.31 9.50
CA VAL A 5 10.04 13.17 10.40
C VAL A 5 10.22 13.71 11.82
N GLY A 6 9.12 14.20 12.40
CA GLY A 6 9.05 14.58 13.80
C GLY A 6 8.21 13.56 14.55
N TYR A 7 8.82 12.94 15.57
CA TYR A 7 8.20 12.09 16.61
C TYR A 7 8.07 10.59 16.31
N PHE A 8 9.22 9.94 16.14
CA PHE A 8 9.41 8.52 16.48
C PHE A 8 10.50 8.42 17.56
N VAL A 9 10.21 8.93 18.76
CA VAL A 9 10.98 8.61 19.95
C VAL A 9 10.03 7.91 20.91
N VAL A 10 10.23 6.60 21.00
CA VAL A 10 9.65 5.72 21.99
C VAL A 10 10.13 6.20 23.37
N ILE A 11 9.31 7.00 24.08
CA ILE A 11 9.49 7.23 25.52
C ILE A 11 8.62 6.23 26.27
N ILE A 12 9.24 5.09 26.52
CA ILE A 12 8.90 4.13 27.57
C ILE A 12 9.31 4.72 28.92
N HIS A 13 8.35 5.25 29.68
CA HIS A 13 8.23 5.03 31.13
C HIS A 13 6.95 5.71 31.64
N SER A 14 6.05 4.87 32.17
CA SER A 14 5.02 5.24 33.15
C SER A 14 3.85 6.14 32.72
N VAL A 15 3.00 5.70 31.78
CA VAL A 15 1.56 5.95 31.87
C VAL A 15 0.80 4.73 31.33
N VAL A 16 0.17 4.00 32.25
CA VAL A 16 -0.74 2.89 31.96
C VAL A 16 -2.06 3.45 31.43
N LEU A 17 -2.41 3.03 30.22
CA LEU A 17 -3.75 2.62 29.77
C LEU A 17 -4.94 3.50 30.16
N ALA A 18 -5.17 4.59 29.43
CA ALA A 18 -6.52 5.09 29.13
C ALA A 18 -6.46 6.10 27.97
N SER A 19 -7.34 5.95 26.98
CA SER A 19 -7.49 6.79 25.78
C SER A 19 -6.60 6.45 24.58
N LEU A 20 -6.67 5.20 24.11
CA LEU A 20 -7.09 5.07 22.70
C LEU A 20 -8.56 5.50 22.72
N HIS A 21 -8.77 6.79 22.50
CA HIS A 21 -10.09 7.37 22.36
C HIS A 21 -10.77 6.49 21.31
N LYS A 22 -11.82 5.79 21.74
CA LYS A 22 -12.85 5.31 20.85
C LYS A 22 -13.44 6.58 20.26
N ASP A 23 -12.79 7.13 19.23
CA ASP A 23 -13.24 8.33 18.55
C ASP A 23 -14.57 7.93 17.89
N PRO A 24 -15.71 8.45 18.34
CA PRO A 24 -16.98 8.25 17.63
C PRO A 24 -16.99 8.96 16.26
N GLY A 25 -15.86 9.57 15.86
CA GLY A 25 -15.66 10.34 14.64
C GLY A 25 -14.84 9.66 13.55
N ILE A 26 -14.30 8.45 13.74
CA ILE A 26 -13.78 7.68 12.59
C ILE A 26 -14.98 7.05 11.88
N VAL A 27 -15.57 7.83 10.99
CA VAL A 27 -16.52 7.35 10.00
C VAL A 27 -15.72 6.53 8.98
N TYR A 28 -15.87 5.21 9.02
CA TYR A 28 -15.46 4.37 7.89
C TYR A 28 -16.16 4.89 6.64
N VAL A 29 -15.36 5.37 5.67
CA VAL A 29 -15.86 5.93 4.41
C VAL A 29 -16.52 4.81 3.62
N GLY A 30 -17.85 4.78 3.70
CA GLY A 30 -18.73 3.95 2.87
C GLY A 30 -20.19 4.39 2.91
N LYS A 31 -20.50 5.60 3.41
CA LYS A 31 -21.89 6.02 3.67
C LYS A 31 -22.54 6.82 2.54
N TYR A 32 -21.77 7.44 1.62
CA TYR A 32 -22.33 8.41 0.65
C TYR A 32 -21.71 8.40 -0.76
N GLY A 33 -21.05 7.32 -1.20
CA GLY A 33 -20.54 7.21 -2.57
C GLY A 33 -20.81 5.83 -3.16
N ASN A 34 -21.15 5.77 -4.45
CA ASN A 34 -21.28 4.52 -5.19
C ASN A 34 -19.89 3.96 -5.49
N TYR A 35 -19.24 3.39 -4.48
CA TYR A 35 -17.95 2.72 -4.61
C TYR A 35 -18.10 1.29 -4.08
N THR A 36 -17.78 0.32 -4.92
CA THR A 36 -17.64 -1.08 -4.50
C THR A 36 -16.39 -1.19 -3.64
N TRP A 37 -16.55 -1.61 -2.39
CA TRP A 37 -15.45 -1.83 -1.45
C TRP A 37 -15.20 -3.33 -1.32
N PRO A 38 -13.94 -3.80 -1.30
CA PRO A 38 -12.69 -3.08 -1.54
C PRO A 38 -12.53 -2.65 -3.00
N ARG A 39 -11.66 -1.67 -3.24
CA ARG A 39 -11.30 -1.24 -4.61
C ARG A 39 -10.16 -2.12 -5.10
N HIS A 40 -10.46 -3.03 -6.02
CA HIS A 40 -9.51 -3.96 -6.63
C HIS A 40 -8.29 -3.27 -7.25
N ASP A 41 -8.50 -2.10 -7.86
CA ASP A 41 -7.44 -1.35 -8.56
C ASP A 41 -6.69 -0.39 -7.63
N LEU A 42 -7.03 -0.37 -6.33
CA LEU A 42 -6.32 0.48 -5.38
C LEU A 42 -4.99 -0.17 -5.00
N GLN A 43 -3.93 0.56 -5.23
CA GLN A 43 -2.56 0.15 -4.96
C GLN A 43 -1.78 1.33 -4.39
N ALA A 44 -0.76 1.04 -3.60
CA ALA A 44 0.25 2.02 -3.24
C ALA A 44 1.48 1.81 -4.13
N GLU A 45 1.95 2.88 -4.75
CA GLU A 45 3.00 2.81 -5.75
C GLU A 45 4.12 3.81 -5.48
N ILE A 46 5.35 3.35 -5.69
CA ILE A 46 6.54 4.19 -5.80
C ILE A 46 7.18 3.82 -7.14
N PRO A 47 7.36 4.77 -8.07
CA PRO A 47 8.01 4.49 -9.34
C PRO A 47 9.50 4.18 -9.14
N GLY A 48 10.04 3.35 -10.02
CA GLY A 48 11.45 2.97 -10.01
C GLY A 48 11.88 2.32 -11.31
N ASP A 49 13.16 1.99 -11.41
CA ASP A 49 13.72 1.22 -12.52
C ASP A 49 13.49 -0.29 -12.32
N ILE A 50 13.48 -0.73 -11.06
CA ILE A 50 13.09 -2.07 -10.63
C ILE A 50 11.85 -1.92 -9.74
N ILE A 51 10.79 -2.66 -10.01
CA ILE A 51 9.56 -2.61 -9.20
C ILE A 51 9.41 -3.90 -8.41
N LEU A 52 9.26 -3.78 -7.10
CA LEU A 52 8.91 -4.90 -6.23
C LEU A 52 7.38 -5.00 -6.09
N GLY A 53 6.82 -6.15 -6.44
CA GLY A 53 5.43 -6.47 -6.10
C GLY A 53 5.32 -6.87 -4.63
N ALA A 54 4.33 -6.34 -3.90
CA ALA A 54 4.11 -6.68 -2.50
C ALA A 54 2.62 -6.84 -2.19
N LEU A 55 2.31 -7.88 -1.42
CA LEU A 55 1.01 -8.05 -0.78
C LEU A 55 1.14 -7.70 0.71
N HIS A 56 0.21 -6.91 1.20
CA HIS A 56 0.11 -6.56 2.61
C HIS A 56 -1.30 -6.83 3.10
N MET A 57 -1.40 -7.18 4.37
CA MET A 57 -2.67 -7.40 5.03
C MET A 57 -3.15 -6.05 5.62
N VAL A 58 -3.45 -5.07 4.76
CA VAL A 58 -3.86 -3.73 5.21
C VAL A 58 -5.19 -3.81 5.96
N HIS A 59 -6.09 -4.68 5.51
CA HIS A 59 -7.32 -5.02 6.20
C HIS A 59 -7.27 -6.43 6.79
N GLU A 60 -8.02 -6.63 7.88
CA GLU A 60 -8.26 -7.93 8.49
C GLU A 60 -9.10 -8.82 7.58
N ARG A 61 -9.07 -10.12 7.85
CA ARG A 61 -10.09 -11.03 7.33
C ARG A 61 -11.47 -10.69 7.90
N SER A 62 -12.51 -10.90 7.11
CA SER A 62 -13.92 -10.76 7.50
C SER A 62 -14.70 -11.88 6.84
N ASP A 63 -15.76 -12.43 7.44
CA ASP A 63 -16.60 -13.44 6.78
C ASP A 63 -17.74 -12.83 5.95
N ASN A 64 -18.20 -11.63 6.36
CA ASN A 64 -19.38 -10.97 5.78
C ASN A 64 -19.04 -10.02 4.62
N LYS A 65 -17.77 -9.67 4.47
CA LYS A 65 -17.27 -8.74 3.45
C LYS A 65 -15.94 -9.26 2.91
N ILE A 66 -15.58 -8.82 1.70
CA ILE A 66 -14.31 -9.21 1.07
C ILE A 66 -13.13 -8.84 1.98
N CYS A 67 -13.08 -7.61 2.48
CA CYS A 67 -12.09 -7.20 3.49
C CYS A 67 -12.75 -6.93 4.85
N GLY A 68 -11.96 -6.85 5.92
CA GLY A 68 -12.38 -6.45 7.26
C GLY A 68 -12.02 -5.01 7.60
N PRO A 69 -12.01 -4.63 8.89
CA PRO A 69 -11.44 -3.36 9.35
C PRO A 69 -9.94 -3.25 9.00
N ILE A 70 -9.42 -2.02 8.97
CA ILE A 70 -7.98 -1.78 8.75
C ILE A 70 -7.18 -2.29 9.95
N MET A 71 -6.04 -2.94 9.70
CA MET A 71 -5.03 -3.32 10.69
C MET A 71 -3.93 -2.24 10.78
N PRO A 72 -3.89 -1.41 11.84
CA PRO A 72 -2.90 -0.34 11.93
C PRO A 72 -1.47 -0.87 12.10
N GLN A 73 -1.27 -1.84 12.99
CA GLN A 73 0.06 -2.37 13.33
C GLN A 73 0.50 -3.54 12.44
N GLY A 74 -0.44 -4.39 11.99
CA GLY A 74 -0.13 -5.53 11.13
C GLY A 74 -0.03 -5.16 9.65
N GLY A 75 -0.92 -4.25 9.20
CA GLY A 75 -1.06 -3.88 7.80
C GLY A 75 -0.33 -2.59 7.45
N ILE A 76 -0.84 -1.46 7.97
CA ILE A 76 -0.32 -0.13 7.62
C ILE A 76 1.13 0.04 8.04
N GLN A 77 1.50 -0.40 9.24
CA GLN A 77 2.89 -0.30 9.69
C GLN A 77 3.84 -1.16 8.83
N ALA A 78 3.41 -2.34 8.38
CA ALA A 78 4.23 -3.18 7.49
C ALA A 78 4.41 -2.55 6.11
N LEU A 79 3.33 -1.96 5.57
CA LEU A 79 3.35 -1.20 4.32
C LEU A 79 4.32 -0.01 4.40
N GLU A 80 4.20 0.81 5.45
CA GLU A 80 5.06 1.99 5.65
C GLU A 80 6.51 1.58 5.91
N CYS A 81 6.74 0.47 6.64
CA CYS A 81 8.09 -0.06 6.88
C CYS A 81 8.78 -0.43 5.56
N MET A 82 8.06 -1.06 4.64
CA MET A 82 8.58 -1.36 3.31
C MET A 82 8.94 -0.08 2.54
N MET A 83 8.03 0.89 2.47
CA MET A 83 8.29 2.15 1.77
C MET A 83 9.47 2.93 2.37
N TYR A 84 9.53 3.02 3.70
CA TYR A 84 10.64 3.63 4.41
C TYR A 84 11.97 2.92 4.11
N THR A 85 11.96 1.60 4.03
CA THR A 85 13.16 0.81 3.71
C THR A 85 13.63 1.10 2.28
N LEU A 86 12.71 1.19 1.32
CA LEU A 86 13.05 1.55 -0.06
C LEU A 86 13.63 2.95 -0.17
N ASP A 87 13.07 3.92 0.56
CA ASP A 87 13.64 5.26 0.62
C ASP A 87 15.09 5.24 1.13
N ARG A 88 15.38 4.45 2.18
CA ARG A 88 16.75 4.34 2.71
C ARG A 88 17.70 3.64 1.72
N ILE A 89 17.23 2.63 0.99
CA ILE A 89 18.03 1.94 -0.03
C ILE A 89 18.35 2.89 -1.19
N ASN A 90 17.35 3.64 -1.67
CA ASN A 90 17.49 4.57 -2.79
C ASN A 90 18.31 5.82 -2.46
N GLU A 91 18.35 6.24 -1.19
CA GLU A 91 19.21 7.34 -0.71
C GLU A 91 20.66 6.89 -0.46
N GLY A 92 20.86 5.60 -0.17
CA GLY A 92 22.17 5.02 0.07
C GLY A 92 22.93 4.71 -1.22
N ASP A 93 24.17 4.22 -1.06
CA ASP A 93 25.02 3.77 -2.17
C ASP A 93 24.93 2.25 -2.38
N PHE A 94 23.77 1.66 -2.05
CA PHE A 94 23.57 0.21 -2.13
C PHE A 94 23.38 -0.28 -3.58
N LEU A 95 22.70 0.52 -4.41
CA LEU A 95 22.45 0.23 -5.83
C LEU A 95 22.73 1.47 -6.70
N PRO A 96 24.00 1.73 -7.05
CA PRO A 96 24.34 2.87 -7.89
C PRO A 96 23.72 2.75 -9.28
N GLY A 97 23.02 3.80 -9.71
CA GLY A 97 22.44 3.91 -11.05
C GLY A 97 21.04 3.31 -11.23
N PHE A 98 20.44 2.72 -10.18
CA PHE A 98 19.09 2.18 -10.22
C PHE A 98 18.26 2.63 -9.02
N SER A 99 16.97 2.88 -9.25
CA SER A 99 15.98 3.13 -8.21
C SER A 99 15.06 1.92 -8.05
N ILE A 100 14.83 1.49 -6.81
CA ILE A 100 13.82 0.49 -6.49
C ILE A 100 12.50 1.19 -6.18
N GLY A 101 11.47 0.85 -6.93
CA GLY A 101 10.09 1.19 -6.66
C GLY A 101 9.32 0.01 -6.07
N VAL A 102 8.05 0.25 -5.76
CA VAL A 102 7.13 -0.78 -5.25
C VAL A 102 5.76 -0.62 -5.87
N LEU A 103 5.11 -1.77 -6.08
CA LEU A 103 3.70 -1.88 -6.35
C LEU A 103 3.08 -2.74 -5.24
N SER A 104 2.35 -2.09 -4.35
CA SER A 104 1.82 -2.71 -3.14
C SER A 104 0.30 -2.80 -3.21
N LYS A 105 -0.23 -4.01 -2.96
CA LYS A 105 -1.66 -4.33 -2.97
C LYS A 105 -2.09 -4.98 -1.67
N ASP A 106 -3.37 -4.86 -1.35
CA ASP A 106 -3.95 -5.42 -0.14
C ASP A 106 -4.58 -6.79 -0.41
N ASP A 107 -4.17 -7.82 0.32
CA ASP A 107 -4.69 -9.18 0.19
C ASP A 107 -5.80 -9.52 1.18
N CYS A 108 -6.07 -8.61 2.14
CA CYS A 108 -7.10 -8.74 3.16
C CYS A 108 -7.08 -10.08 3.93
N ASP A 109 -5.89 -10.69 4.10
CA ASP A 109 -5.72 -12.00 4.77
C ASP A 109 -6.65 -13.10 4.21
N ARG A 110 -6.80 -13.10 2.87
CA ARG A 110 -7.65 -14.05 2.15
C ARG A 110 -6.95 -14.62 0.93
N ASP A 111 -6.72 -15.92 0.94
CA ASP A 111 -6.02 -16.65 -0.13
C ASP A 111 -6.53 -16.35 -1.55
N ILE A 112 -7.84 -16.43 -1.77
CA ILE A 112 -8.43 -16.23 -3.10
C ILE A 112 -8.30 -14.77 -3.55
N TYR A 113 -8.55 -13.83 -2.65
CA TYR A 113 -8.45 -12.41 -2.98
C TYR A 113 -6.99 -11.99 -3.19
N GLY A 114 -6.07 -12.49 -2.35
CA GLY A 114 -4.64 -12.32 -2.52
C GLY A 114 -4.13 -12.92 -3.83
N LEU A 115 -4.66 -14.07 -4.26
CA LEU A 115 -4.33 -14.64 -5.57
C LEU A 115 -4.82 -13.75 -6.72
N GLU A 116 -6.05 -13.21 -6.63
CA GLU A 116 -6.56 -12.25 -7.61
C GLU A 116 -5.66 -11.00 -7.70
N GLN A 117 -5.21 -10.46 -6.57
CA GLN A 117 -4.25 -9.34 -6.54
C GLN A 117 -2.88 -9.74 -7.11
N ALA A 118 -2.37 -10.93 -6.78
CA ALA A 118 -1.08 -11.41 -7.25
C ALA A 118 -1.04 -11.63 -8.77
N VAL A 119 -2.18 -12.03 -9.36
CA VAL A 119 -2.29 -12.19 -10.82
C VAL A 119 -2.03 -10.86 -11.53
N ASP A 120 -2.38 -9.72 -10.94
CA ASP A 120 -2.09 -8.42 -11.55
C ASP A 120 -0.60 -8.10 -11.67
N PHE A 121 0.26 -8.71 -10.83
CA PHE A 121 1.72 -8.53 -10.92
C PHE A 121 2.32 -9.22 -12.15
N ILE A 122 1.64 -10.19 -12.75
CA ILE A 122 2.11 -10.92 -13.92
C ILE A 122 1.34 -10.58 -15.20
N ARG A 123 0.24 -9.82 -15.10
CA ARG A 123 -0.52 -9.37 -16.26
C ARG A 123 0.29 -8.32 -17.03
N VAL A 124 0.54 -8.61 -18.30
CA VAL A 124 1.32 -7.75 -19.22
C VAL A 124 0.63 -6.42 -19.51
N GLU A 125 -0.69 -6.34 -19.30
CA GLU A 125 -1.51 -5.15 -19.58
C GLU A 125 -1.44 -4.08 -18.46
N HIS A 126 -0.90 -4.43 -17.29
CA HIS A 126 -0.75 -3.47 -16.21
C HIS A 126 0.49 -2.60 -16.49
N GLU A 127 0.25 -1.35 -16.87
CA GLU A 127 1.30 -0.34 -16.93
C GLU A 127 1.76 -0.01 -15.52
N ILE A 128 2.67 -0.83 -15.00
CA ILE A 128 3.41 -0.51 -13.79
C ILE A 128 4.15 0.80 -14.07
N PRO A 129 4.11 1.80 -13.18
CA PRO A 129 4.77 3.10 -13.39
C PRO A 129 6.30 2.94 -13.29
N ILE A 130 6.89 2.40 -14.34
CA ILE A 130 8.32 2.32 -14.56
C ILE A 130 8.82 3.69 -15.02
N ARG A 131 9.86 4.21 -14.36
CA ARG A 131 10.35 5.59 -14.51
C ARG A 131 10.67 6.00 -15.96
N ASN A 132 10.98 5.03 -16.82
CA ASN A 132 11.43 5.26 -18.21
C ASN A 132 10.43 4.77 -19.27
N THR A 133 9.20 4.42 -18.91
CA THR A 133 8.21 4.05 -19.91
C THR A 133 7.69 5.32 -20.56
N PRO A 134 7.93 5.54 -21.88
CA PRO A 134 7.27 6.63 -22.56
C PRO A 134 5.77 6.35 -22.49
N THR A 135 5.02 7.23 -21.81
CA THR A 135 3.56 7.22 -21.76
C THR A 135 3.02 7.61 -23.14
N ASN A 136 3.29 6.81 -24.16
CA ASN A 136 2.65 6.94 -25.45
C ASN A 136 1.41 6.04 -25.46
N LYS A 137 0.45 6.38 -24.60
CA LYS A 137 -0.92 5.90 -24.72
C LYS A 137 -1.55 6.58 -25.92
N THR A 138 -1.22 6.10 -27.10
CA THR A 138 -2.23 6.07 -28.15
C THR A 138 -3.23 5.04 -27.66
N SER A 139 -4.35 5.52 -27.15
CA SER A 139 -5.55 4.74 -26.93
C SER A 139 -5.82 3.92 -28.19
N ALA A 140 -5.43 2.64 -28.18
CA ALA A 140 -5.87 1.66 -29.14
C ALA A 140 -7.35 1.38 -28.86
N GLN A 141 -8.19 2.31 -29.29
CA GLN A 141 -9.59 2.08 -29.53
C GLN A 141 -9.66 1.29 -30.83
N THR A 142 -9.75 -0.04 -30.77
CA THR A 142 -10.11 -0.85 -31.93
C THR A 142 -10.85 -2.12 -31.54
N ARG A 143 -12.14 -2.09 -31.88
CA ARG A 143 -13.15 -3.17 -32.05
C ARG A 143 -13.69 -3.89 -30.82
#